data_AF-A0A535L8Q6-F1
#
_entry.id   AF-A0A535L8Q6-F1
#
_cell.length_a   1.000
_cell.length_b   1.000
_cell.length_c   1.000
_cell.angle_alpha   90.00
_cell.angle_beta   90.00
_cell.angle_gamma   90.00
#
_symmetry.space_group_name_H-M   'P 1'
#
loop_
_entity.id
_entity.type
_entity.pdbx_description
1 polymer ?
#
loop_
_entity_poly.entity_id
_entity_poly.type
_entity_poly.pdbx_seq_one_letter_code
_entity_poly.pdbx_strand_id
1 'polypeptide(L)' 'MAVGLAVLGVVFIVIAALYAFGVLQILVSDPNSPHHYTHMILFIVLAVASFVAANFARPKTV' A
#
# COMPACT_ATOMS: atom_id res chain seq x y z
N MET A 1 3.70 -8.16 16.59
CA MET A 1 3.25 -8.69 15.28
C MET A 1 2.08 -7.89 14.69
N ALA A 2 0.90 -7.85 15.33
CA ALA A 2 -0.26 -7.11 14.81
C ALA A 2 -0.02 -5.61 14.54
N VAL A 3 0.62 -4.91 15.48
CA VAL A 3 0.94 -3.48 15.33
C VAL A 3 1.87 -3.23 14.14
N GLY A 4 2.86 -4.10 13.91
CA GLY A 4 3.78 -3.99 12.77
C GLY A 4 3.07 -4.17 11.43
N LEU A 5 2.14 -5.12 11.33
CA LEU A 5 1.31 -5.33 10.14
C LEU A 5 0.36 -4.15 9.88
N ALA A 6 -0.20 -3.55 10.94
CA ALA A 6 -1.02 -2.35 10.83
C ALA A 6 -0.22 -1.16 10.30
N VAL A 7 0.97 -0.91 10.85
CA VAL A 7 1.87 0.15 10.37
C VAL A 7 2.28 -0.09 8.92
N LEU A 8 2.60 -1.33 8.54
CA LEU A 8 2.92 -1.68 7.16
C LEU A 8 1.74 -1.41 6.20
N GLY A 9 0.51 -1.72 6.62
CA GLY A 9 -0.70 -1.38 5.86
C GLY A 9 -0.86 0.12 5.64
N VAL A 10 -0.60 0.95 6.66
CA VAL A 10 -0.62 2.42 6.54
C VAL A 10 0.44 2.90 5.55
N VAL A 11 1.66 2.36 5.61
CA VAL A 11 2.74 2.70 4.67
C VAL A 11 2.34 2.37 3.23
N PHE A 12 1.72 1.21 2.99
CA PHE A 12 1.24 0.86 1.65
C PHE A 12 0.12 1.78 1.14
N ILE A 13 -0.78 2.26 2.01
CA ILE A 13 -1.77 3.28 1.64
C ILE A 13 -1.07 4.59 1.22
N VAL A 14 -0.08 5.04 1.99
CA VAL A 14 0.67 6.27 1.69
C VAL A 14 1.39 6.14 0.33
N ILE A 15 2.05 5.00 0.08
CA ILE A 15 2.72 4.75 -1.20
C ILE A 15 1.71 4.71 -2.36
N ALA A 16 0.56 4.04 -2.18
CA ALA A 16 -0.49 4.01 -3.19
C ALA A 16 -1.00 5.42 -3.54
N ALA A 17 -1.21 6.27 -2.53
CA ALA A 17 -1.62 7.65 -2.74
C ALA A 17 -0.55 8.44 -3.51
N LEU A 18 0.73 8.35 -3.10
CA LEU A 18 1.83 9.02 -3.80
C LEU A 18 1.99 8.54 -5.25
N TYR A 19 1.70 7.27 -5.53
CA TYR A 19 1.64 6.73 -6.89
C TYR A 19 0.46 7.29 -7.69
N ALA A 20 -0.71 7.43 -7.06
CA ALA A 20 -1.90 8.00 -7.68
C ALA A 20 -1.70 9.48 -8.07
N PHE A 21 -1.00 10.24 -7.23
CA PHE A 21 -0.65 11.64 -7.49
C PHE A 21 0.59 11.82 -8.37
N GLY A 22 1.23 10.74 -8.82
CA GLY A 22 2.42 10.79 -9.67
C GLY A 22 3.68 11.36 -9.00
N VAL A 23 3.68 11.52 -7.67
CA VAL A 23 4.81 12.10 -6.92
C VAL A 23 6.05 11.21 -6.98
N LEU A 24 5.87 9.89 -7.05
CA LEU A 24 6.97 8.92 -7.12
C LEU A 24 7.59 8.76 -8.53
N GLN A 25 7.13 9.54 -9.52
CA GLN A 25 7.52 9.41 -10.93
C GLN A 25 8.86 10.09 -11.29
N ILE A 26 9.65 10.51 -10.29
CA ILE A 26 10.85 11.34 -10.45
C ILE A 26 11.98 10.65 -11.24
N LEU A 27 11.88 9.34 -11.49
CA LEU A 27 12.91 8.53 -12.16
C LEU A 27 12.34 7.52 -13.17
N VAL A 28 11.20 7.83 -13.79
CA VAL A 28 10.59 7.00 -14.84
C VAL A 28 10.80 7.64 -16.21
N SER A 29 11.21 6.83 -17.19
CA SER A 29 11.51 7.27 -18.56
C SER A 29 10.29 7.84 -19.31
N ASP A 30 9.07 7.48 -18.91
CA ASP A 30 7.83 8.03 -19.46
C ASP A 30 6.80 8.34 -18.34
N PRO A 31 6.81 9.57 -17.79
CA PRO A 31 5.89 9.99 -16.74
C PRO A 31 4.42 9.97 -17.17
N ASN A 32 4.12 9.97 -18.48
CA ASN A 32 2.76 10.07 -19.02
C ASN A 32 2.20 8.74 -19.53
N SER A 33 2.95 7.64 -19.40
CA SER A 33 2.49 6.32 -19.84
C SER A 33 1.21 5.89 -19.09
N PRO A 34 0.14 5.43 -19.78
CA PRO A 34 -1.14 5.11 -19.14
C PRO A 34 -1.10 3.93 -18.15
N HIS A 35 0.01 3.19 -18.06
CA HIS A 35 0.18 2.00 -17.22
C HIS A 35 0.51 2.29 -15.73
N HIS A 36 0.47 3.56 -15.30
CA HIS A 36 0.80 3.93 -13.91
C HIS A 36 -0.23 3.47 -12.86
N TYR A 37 -1.45 3.12 -13.29
CA TYR A 37 -2.47 2.51 -12.43
C TYR A 37 -2.11 1.09 -11.97
N THR A 38 -1.25 0.38 -12.70
CA THR A 38 -0.90 -1.01 -12.38
C THR A 38 -0.20 -1.13 -11.04
N HIS A 39 0.71 -0.21 -10.72
CA HIS A 39 1.47 -0.26 -9.47
C HIS A 39 0.64 0.21 -8.27
N MET A 40 -0.21 1.24 -8.47
CA MET A 40 -1.15 1.71 -7.47
C MET A 40 -2.07 0.57 -6.98
N ILE A 41 -2.62 -0.22 -7.90
CA ILE A 41 -3.56 -1.29 -7.56
C ILE A 41 -2.88 -2.40 -6.76
N LEU A 42 -1.62 -2.73 -7.07
CA LEU A 42 -0.85 -3.72 -6.30
C LEU A 42 -0.61 -3.26 -4.86
N PHE A 43 -0.26 -1.98 -4.68
CA PHE A 43 -0.08 -1.42 -3.33
C PHE A 43 -1.39 -1.36 -2.54
N ILE A 44 -2.51 -1.09 -3.19
CA ILE A 44 -3.83 -1.15 -2.54
C ILE A 44 -4.14 -2.58 -2.08
N VAL A 45 -3.91 -3.59 -2.93
CA VAL A 45 -4.13 -5.01 -2.56
C VAL A 45 -3.24 -5.42 -1.39
N LEU A 46 -1.96 -5.03 -1.41
CA LEU A 46 -1.01 -5.28 -0.32
C LEU A 46 -1.41 -4.58 0.99
N ALA A 47 -1.93 -3.36 0.91
CA ALA A 47 -2.46 -2.65 2.07
C ALA A 47 -3.63 -3.43 2.70
N VAL A 48 -4.61 -3.84 1.89
CA VAL A 48 -5.75 -4.64 2.35
C VAL A 48 -5.28 -5.94 2.99
N ALA A 49 -4.39 -6.68 2.34
CA ALA A 49 -3.83 -7.92 2.88
C ALA A 49 -3.11 -7.70 4.22
N SER A 50 -2.38 -6.59 4.37
CA SER A 50 -1.67 -6.23 5.60
C SER A 50 -2.64 -5.93 6.76
N PHE A 51 -3.73 -5.20 6.50
CA PHE A 51 -4.76 -4.94 7.52
C PHE A 51 -5.53 -6.20 7.91
N VAL A 52 -5.84 -7.07 6.95
CA VAL A 52 -6.46 -8.38 7.22
C VAL A 52 -5.54 -9.23 8.08
N ALA A 53 -4.25 -9.33 7.73
CA ALA A 53 -3.25 -10.06 8.51
C ALA A 53 -3.05 -9.45 9.90
N ALA A 54 -3.06 -8.12 10.03
CA ALA A 54 -2.98 -7.42 11.31
C ALA A 54 -4.18 -7.77 12.22
N ASN A 55 -5.37 -7.85 11.64
CA ASN A 55 -6.59 -8.23 12.36
C ASN A 55 -6.53 -9.68 12.84
N PHE A 56 -6.00 -10.60 12.04
CA PHE A 56 -5.79 -11.99 12.47
C PHE A 56 -4.71 -12.13 13.54
N ALA A 57 -3.64 -11.34 13.46
CA ALA A 57 -2.54 -11.37 14.42
C ALA A 57 -2.87 -10.65 15.74
N ARG A 58 -3.99 -9.92 15.81
CA ARG A 58 -4.41 -9.20 17.01
C ARG A 58 -4.84 -10.22 18.08
N PRO A 59 -4.31 -10.14 19.32
CA PRO A 59 -4.81 -10.95 20.43
C PRO A 59 -6.29 -10.63 20.65
N LYS A 60 -7.15 -11.63 20.54
CA LYS A 60 -8.57 -11.51 20.87
C LYS A 60 -8.71 -11.83 22.36
N THR A 61 -8.82 -10.80 23.19
CA THR A 61 -9.30 -10.96 24.56
C THR A 61 -10.78 -11.27 24.48
N VAL A 62 -11.14 -12.51 24.85
CA VAL A 62 -12.53 -12.95 25.01
C VAL A 62 -13.25 -12.13 26.07
#